data_AF-A0A8T5RIF4-F1
#
_entry.id   AF-A0A8T5RIF4-F1
#
_cell.length_a   1.000
_cell.length_b   1.000
_cell.length_c   1.000
_cell.angle_alpha   90.00
_cell.angle_beta   90.00
_cell.angle_gamma   90.00
#
_symmetry.space_group_name_H-M   'P 1'
#
loop_
_entity.id
_entity.type
_entity.pdbx_description
1 polymer ?
#
loop_
_entity_poly.entity_id
_entity_poly.type
_entity_poly.pdbx_seq_one_letter_code
_entity_poly.pdbx_strand_id
1 'polypeptide(L)'
;MTIIITHPGSAHLDDFLSCCLVMYKYKDVDEIRRKEPLRVDINDPNIWVLDVGEKHDPNLKCFDHHQNDIEDSTLSLLLKDWNYWEKAKKVYKWLEVSVLLDARGPKEVYFKNLLKNGNLLKKFLMMIV
;
A
#
# COMPACT_ATOMS: atom_id res chain seq x y z
N MET A 1 19.53 13.26 2.22
CA MET A 1 18.19 13.86 2.35
C MET A 1 17.25 12.96 1.59
N THR A 2 16.42 12.21 2.30
CA THR A 2 15.55 11.20 1.70
C THR A 2 14.14 11.77 1.55
N ILE A 3 13.51 11.53 0.40
CA ILE A 3 12.19 12.07 0.07
C ILE A 3 11.25 10.91 -0.23
N ILE A 4 9.97 11.05 0.14
CA ILE A 4 8.90 10.18 -0.35
C ILE A 4 8.08 10.94 -1.39
N ILE A 5 7.83 10.33 -2.54
CA ILE A 5 6.83 10.76 -3.52
C ILE A 5 5.67 9.77 -3.46
N THR A 6 4.45 10.27 -3.37
CA THR A 6 3.24 9.46 -3.38
C THR A 6 2.08 10.12 -4.12
N HIS A 7 0.97 9.39 -4.29
CA HIS A 7 -0.17 9.77 -5.12
C HIS A 7 -0.71 11.19 -4.79
N PRO A 8 -0.97 12.04 -5.80
CA PRO A 8 -1.42 13.42 -5.60
C PRO A 8 -2.90 13.57 -5.27
N GLY A 9 -3.70 12.53 -5.47
CA GLY A 9 -5.16 12.55 -5.29
C GLY A 9 -5.61 12.65 -3.83
N SER A 10 -6.86 12.29 -3.54
CA SER A 10 -7.30 12.08 -2.15
C SER A 10 -6.38 11.06 -1.47
N ALA A 11 -5.98 11.34 -0.23
CA ALA A 11 -5.17 10.38 0.53
C ALA A 11 -6.02 9.14 0.80
N HIS A 12 -5.49 7.98 0.44
CA HIS A 12 -6.05 6.69 0.74
C HIS A 12 -5.46 6.18 2.06
N LEU A 13 -5.90 4.98 2.48
CA LEU A 13 -5.29 4.34 3.64
C LEU A 13 -3.91 3.76 3.27
N ASP A 14 -3.76 3.34 2.01
CA ASP A 14 -2.57 2.66 1.50
C ASP A 14 -1.35 3.60 1.42
N ASP A 15 -1.47 4.74 0.74
CA ASP A 15 -0.41 5.76 0.65
C ASP A 15 0.00 6.28 2.05
N PHE A 16 -0.96 6.55 2.92
CA PHE A 16 -0.70 7.02 4.28
C PHE A 16 0.10 6.01 5.11
N LEU A 17 -0.37 4.76 5.21
CA LEU A 17 0.32 3.74 6.01
C LEU A 17 1.67 3.34 5.41
N SER A 18 1.78 3.32 4.09
CA SER A 18 3.04 3.07 3.39
C SER A 18 4.08 4.13 3.73
N CYS A 19 3.70 5.42 3.71
CA CYS A 19 4.58 6.50 4.16
C CYS A 19 5.01 6.33 5.62
N CYS A 20 4.08 6.00 6.53
CA CYS A 20 4.40 5.75 7.94
C CYS A 20 5.42 4.61 8.13
N LEU A 21 5.27 3.52 7.39
CA LEU A 21 6.20 2.37 7.42
C LEU A 21 7.60 2.75 6.95
N VAL A 22 7.70 3.48 5.83
CA VAL A 22 8.99 3.96 5.31
C VAL A 22 9.64 4.93 6.29
N MET A 23 8.92 5.93 6.81
CA MET A 23 9.45 6.84 7.83
C MET A 23 9.87 6.13 9.12
N TYR A 24 9.15 5.08 9.52
CA TYR A 24 9.53 4.29 10.69
C TYR A 24 10.85 3.54 10.44
N LYS A 25 11.05 2.96 9.26
CA LYS A 25 12.25 2.16 8.95
C LYS A 25 13.46 3.03 8.57
N TYR A 26 13.23 4.13 7.86
CA TYR A 26 14.23 5.06 7.35
C TYR A 26 14.07 6.39 8.08
N LYS A 27 14.91 6.60 9.10
CA LYS A 27 14.81 7.73 10.03
C LYS A 27 15.29 9.07 9.47
N ASP A 28 15.71 9.08 8.21
CA ASP A 28 16.30 10.19 7.47
C ASP A 28 15.37 10.73 6.37
N VAL A 29 14.08 10.35 6.39
CA VAL A 29 13.06 10.94 5.52
C VAL A 29 12.78 12.37 5.99
N ASP A 30 13.10 13.33 5.11
CA ASP A 30 13.01 14.76 5.41
C ASP A 30 11.74 15.41 4.83
N GLU A 31 11.15 14.83 3.80
CA GLU A 31 10.02 15.42 3.06
C GLU A 31 9.11 14.35 2.45
N ILE A 32 7.80 14.65 2.39
CA ILE A 32 6.81 13.90 1.61
C ILE A 32 6.21 14.83 0.56
N ARG A 33 6.25 14.42 -0.71
CA ARG A 33 5.69 15.14 -1.85
C ARG A 33 4.54 14.34 -2.45
N ARG A 34 3.38 14.96 -2.62
CA ARG A 34 2.22 14.35 -3.25
C ARG A 34 2.13 14.84 -4.70
N LYS A 35 2.72 14.08 -5.63
CA LYS A 35 2.84 14.42 -7.07
C LYS A 35 3.10 13.15 -7.88
N GLU A 36 2.87 13.23 -9.19
CA GLU A 36 3.38 12.21 -10.12
C GLU A 36 4.92 12.24 -10.18
N PRO A 37 5.60 11.09 -10.10
CA PRO A 37 7.05 11.01 -10.22
C PRO A 37 7.48 11.17 -11.67
N LEU A 38 8.65 11.77 -11.87
CA LEU A 38 9.34 11.71 -13.15
C LEU A 38 10.22 10.45 -13.22
N ARG A 39 10.64 10.04 -14.43
CA ARG A 39 11.59 8.93 -14.59
C ARG A 39 12.90 9.16 -13.83
N VAL A 40 13.33 10.42 -13.69
CA VAL A 40 14.51 10.77 -12.88
C VAL A 40 14.27 10.55 -11.39
N ASP A 41 13.04 10.78 -10.91
CA ASP A 41 12.68 10.55 -9.51
C ASP A 41 12.75 9.05 -9.17
N ILE A 42 12.23 8.18 -10.05
CA ILE A 42 12.22 6.72 -9.86
C ILE A 42 13.64 6.11 -9.83
N ASN A 43 14.61 6.75 -10.49
CA ASN A 43 15.99 6.25 -10.54
C ASN A 43 16.90 6.89 -9.48
N ASP A 44 16.39 7.82 -8.66
CA ASP A 44 17.17 8.43 -7.59
C ASP A 44 17.15 7.53 -6.34
N PRO A 45 18.30 7.03 -5.87
CA PRO A 45 18.35 6.16 -4.70
C PRO A 45 17.92 6.84 -3.39
N ASN A 46 17.75 8.17 -3.36
CA ASN A 46 17.28 8.91 -2.19
C ASN A 46 15.76 9.16 -2.22
N ILE A 47 15.06 8.73 -3.27
CA ILE A 47 13.63 8.92 -3.41
C ILE A 47 12.93 7.58 -3.24
N TRP A 48 11.95 7.54 -2.35
CA TRP A 48 10.94 6.50 -2.30
C TRP A 48 9.76 6.91 -3.17
N VAL A 49 9.29 6.03 -4.03
CA VAL A 49 8.10 6.24 -4.85
C VAL A 49 7.06 5.22 -4.42
N LEU A 50 5.96 5.69 -3.84
CA LEU A 50 4.95 4.86 -3.17
C LEU A 50 3.58 5.13 -3.77
N ASP A 51 2.84 4.08 -4.15
CA ASP A 51 1.47 4.16 -4.67
C ASP A 51 1.33 5.00 -5.96
N VAL A 52 2.43 5.13 -6.71
CA VAL A 52 2.50 5.92 -7.94
C VAL A 52 3.71 5.50 -8.78
N GLY A 53 3.70 5.79 -10.09
CA GLY A 53 4.86 5.61 -10.98
C GLY A 53 4.83 4.37 -11.88
N GLU A 54 3.74 3.59 -11.83
CA GLU A 54 3.44 2.41 -12.65
C GLU A 54 4.54 1.33 -12.62
N LYS A 55 5.27 1.22 -11.51
CA LYS A 55 6.38 0.27 -11.34
C LYS A 55 6.53 -0.25 -9.91
N HIS A 56 6.73 -1.56 -9.80
CA HIS A 56 7.21 -2.21 -8.59
C HIS A 56 8.64 -2.74 -8.80
N ASP A 57 9.59 -2.17 -8.06
CA ASP A 57 10.99 -2.57 -8.04
C ASP A 57 11.63 -2.14 -6.71
N PRO A 58 11.78 -3.06 -5.75
CA PRO A 58 12.36 -2.77 -4.45
C PRO A 58 13.78 -2.19 -4.51
N ASN A 59 14.57 -2.55 -5.54
CA ASN A 59 15.94 -2.02 -5.70
C ASN A 59 15.95 -0.53 -6.04
N LEU A 60 14.87 -0.04 -6.65
CA LEU A 60 14.66 1.36 -6.98
C LEU A 60 13.80 2.10 -5.95
N LYS A 61 13.43 1.45 -4.84
CA LYS A 61 12.49 2.01 -3.84
C LYS A 61 11.16 2.45 -4.47
N CYS A 62 10.76 1.79 -5.56
CA CYS A 62 9.52 2.05 -6.27
C CYS A 62 8.52 0.95 -5.93
N PHE A 63 7.50 1.29 -5.16
CA PHE A 63 6.45 0.38 -4.72
C PHE A 63 5.14 0.93 -5.23
N ASP A 64 4.78 0.53 -6.43
CA ASP A 64 3.48 0.82 -7.03
C ASP A 64 2.76 -0.47 -7.40
N HIS A 65 1.44 -0.42 -7.38
CA HIS A 65 0.57 -1.57 -7.60
C HIS A 65 -0.42 -1.41 -8.76
N HIS A 66 -0.42 -0.26 -9.45
CA HIS A 66 -1.34 0.05 -10.54
C HIS A 66 -1.13 -0.79 -11.83
N GLN A 67 -0.18 -1.72 -11.84
CA GLN A 67 0.04 -2.67 -12.94
C GLN A 67 -1.01 -3.80 -12.93
N ASN A 68 -1.46 -4.23 -14.12
CA ASN A 68 -2.58 -5.15 -14.29
C ASN A 68 -2.44 -6.53 -13.60
N ASP A 69 -1.22 -6.94 -13.26
CA ASP A 69 -0.88 -8.26 -12.71
C ASP A 69 -0.55 -8.25 -11.20
N ILE A 70 -0.67 -7.09 -10.55
CA ILE A 70 -0.42 -6.95 -9.12
C ILE A 70 -1.75 -6.99 -8.36
N GLU A 71 -1.90 -7.97 -7.46
CA GLU A 71 -3.08 -8.09 -6.58
C GLU A 71 -2.86 -7.50 -5.18
N ASP A 72 -1.72 -6.83 -5.00
CA ASP A 72 -1.30 -6.18 -3.76
C ASP A 72 -1.64 -4.69 -3.77
N SER A 73 -1.54 -4.07 -2.60
CA SER A 73 -1.44 -2.62 -2.40
C SER A 73 0.01 -2.25 -2.03
N THR A 74 0.38 -0.97 -2.08
CA THR A 74 1.73 -0.50 -1.70
C THR A 74 2.12 -0.96 -0.29
N LEU A 75 1.19 -0.89 0.65
CA LEU A 75 1.37 -1.36 2.03
C LEU A 75 1.78 -2.83 2.07
N SER A 76 1.07 -3.68 1.33
CA SER A 76 1.39 -5.11 1.29
C SER A 76 2.70 -5.41 0.55
N LEU A 77 3.04 -4.66 -0.50
CA LEU A 77 4.31 -4.80 -1.20
C LEU A 77 5.49 -4.52 -0.25
N LEU A 78 5.43 -3.42 0.51
CA LEU A 78 6.44 -3.08 1.54
C LEU A 78 6.54 -4.16 2.63
N LEU A 79 5.40 -4.62 3.16
CA LEU A 79 5.38 -5.65 4.20
C LEU A 79 5.92 -6.99 3.71
N LYS A 80 5.69 -7.35 2.44
CA LYS A 80 6.22 -8.57 1.83
C LYS A 80 7.72 -8.46 1.60
N ASP A 81 8.19 -7.35 1.03
CA ASP A 81 9.61 -7.07 0.82
C ASP A 81 10.39 -7.14 2.13
N TRP A 82 9.80 -6.68 3.24
CA TRP A 82 10.42 -6.71 4.57
C TRP A 82 10.13 -7.97 5.38
N ASN A 83 9.48 -8.97 4.79
CA ASN A 83 9.13 -10.24 5.42
C ASN A 83 8.31 -10.08 6.73
N TYR A 84 7.42 -9.08 6.75
CA TYR A 84 6.49 -8.80 7.85
C TYR A 84 5.04 -9.17 7.56
N TRP A 85 4.68 -9.42 6.29
CA TRP A 85 3.31 -9.72 5.87
C TRP A 85 2.59 -10.76 6.76
N GLU A 86 3.17 -11.95 6.92
CA GLU A 86 2.56 -13.03 7.72
C GLU A 86 2.42 -12.71 9.21
N LYS A 87 3.31 -11.86 9.75
CA LYS A 87 3.21 -11.39 11.15
C LYS A 87 2.15 -10.32 11.28
N ALA A 88 2.12 -9.36 10.36
CA ALA A 88 1.17 -8.26 10.37
C ALA A 88 -0.28 -8.77 10.29
N LYS A 89 -0.58 -9.74 9.40
CA LYS A 89 -1.92 -10.35 9.29
C LYS A 89 -2.43 -10.99 10.59
N LYS A 90 -1.53 -11.55 11.42
CA LYS A 90 -1.92 -12.18 12.70
C LYS A 90 -2.40 -11.15 13.73
N VAL A 91 -1.88 -9.93 13.66
CA VAL A 91 -2.20 -8.84 14.60
C VAL A 91 -3.32 -7.96 14.05
N TYR A 92 -3.20 -7.57 12.78
CA TYR A 92 -4.09 -6.65 12.09
C TYR A 92 -5.06 -7.41 11.19
N LYS A 93 -6.14 -7.92 11.76
CA LYS A 93 -7.16 -8.70 11.03
C LYS A 93 -7.83 -7.94 9.88
N TRP A 94 -7.76 -6.61 9.89
CA TRP A 94 -8.27 -5.75 8.83
C TRP A 94 -7.35 -5.69 7.61
N LEU A 95 -6.08 -6.06 7.74
CA LEU A 95 -5.03 -5.81 6.75
C LEU A 95 -5.34 -6.45 5.39
N GLU A 96 -5.71 -7.74 5.36
CA GLU A 96 -6.01 -8.43 4.10
C GLU A 96 -7.20 -7.79 3.38
N VAL A 97 -8.18 -7.30 4.13
CA VAL A 97 -9.36 -6.67 3.55
C VAL A 97 -9.04 -5.28 3.02
N SER A 98 -8.23 -4.51 3.73
CA SER A 98 -7.76 -3.19 3.27
C SER A 98 -6.96 -3.30 1.98
N VAL A 99 -6.03 -4.26 1.90
CA VAL A 99 -5.22 -4.51 0.69
C VAL A 99 -6.12 -4.88 -0.50
N LEU A 100 -7.08 -5.78 -0.30
CA LEU A 100 -8.01 -6.15 -1.37
C LEU A 100 -8.94 -5.01 -1.80
N LEU A 101 -9.36 -4.18 -0.85
CA LEU A 101 -10.22 -3.02 -1.12
C LEU A 101 -9.50 -1.99 -1.99
N ASP A 102 -8.23 -1.77 -1.69
CA ASP A 102 -7.39 -0.84 -2.42
C ASP A 102 -7.05 -1.38 -3.82
N ALA A 103 -6.54 -2.61 -3.91
CA ALA A 103 -6.14 -3.23 -5.17
C ALA A 103 -7.29 -3.50 -6.15
N ARG A 104 -8.53 -3.72 -5.66
CA ARG A 104 -9.65 -4.18 -6.51
C ARG A 104 -10.95 -3.41 -6.37
N GLY A 105 -11.01 -2.48 -5.43
CA GLY A 105 -12.22 -1.74 -5.12
C GLY A 105 -13.30 -2.53 -4.35
N PRO A 106 -14.32 -1.84 -3.85
CA PRO A 106 -15.31 -2.40 -2.92
C PRO A 106 -16.20 -3.48 -3.52
N LYS A 107 -16.46 -3.43 -4.84
CA LYS A 107 -17.33 -4.40 -5.51
C LYS A 107 -16.74 -5.81 -5.44
N GLU A 108 -15.47 -5.94 -5.82
CA GLU A 108 -14.78 -7.23 -5.86
C GLU A 108 -14.60 -7.82 -4.44
N VAL A 109 -14.27 -6.97 -3.46
CA VAL A 109 -14.21 -7.37 -2.04
C VAL A 109 -15.54 -7.94 -1.57
N TYR A 110 -16.66 -7.28 -1.91
CA TYR A 110 -17.99 -7.74 -1.54
C TYR A 110 -18.30 -9.12 -2.16
N PHE A 111 -18.04 -9.32 -3.45
CA PHE A 111 -18.29 -10.59 -4.14
C PHE A 111 -17.43 -11.74 -3.60
N LYS A 112 -16.10 -11.54 -3.45
CA LYS A 112 -15.21 -12.57 -2.91
C LYS A 112 -15.59 -12.98 -1.48
N ASN A 113 -16.01 -12.04 -0.65
CA ASN A 113 -16.35 -12.32 0.74
C ASN A 113 -17.74 -12.95 0.90
N LEU A 114 -18.72 -12.60 0.06
CA LEU A 114 -20.00 -13.31 0.00
C LEU A 114 -19.83 -14.78 -0.41
N LEU A 115 -18.98 -15.05 -1.39
CA LEU A 115 -18.75 -16.40 -1.89
C LEU A 115 -17.95 -17.27 -0.92
N LYS A 116 -17.04 -16.68 -0.13
CA LYS A 116 -16.17 -17.46 0.77
C LYS A 116 -16.79 -17.76 2.13
N ASN A 117 -17.65 -16.91 2.69
CA ASN A 117 -18.35 -17.16 3.96
C ASN A 117 -19.37 -16.04 4.25
N GLY A 118 -20.67 -16.34 4.21
CA GLY A 118 -21.77 -15.38 4.49
C GLY A 118 -21.78 -14.71 5.88
N ASN A 119 -20.76 -14.94 6.71
CA ASN A 119 -20.62 -14.41 8.06
C ASN A 119 -19.64 -13.22 8.17
N LEU A 120 -18.94 -12.83 7.09
CA LEU A 120 -17.96 -11.73 7.12
C LEU A 120 -18.58 -10.33 7.03
N LEU A 121 -19.79 -10.19 6.44
CA LEU A 121 -20.52 -8.91 6.43
C LEU A 121 -20.75 -8.37 7.85
N LYS A 122 -21.01 -9.25 8.82
CA LYS A 122 -21.10 -8.89 10.25
C LYS A 122 -19.79 -8.36 10.82
N LYS A 123 -18.64 -8.90 10.38
CA LYS A 123 -17.31 -8.43 10.82
C LYS A 123 -16.94 -7.11 10.17
N PHE A 124 -17.33 -6.88 8.92
CA PHE A 124 -17.10 -5.62 8.21
C PHE A 124 -17.92 -4.47 8.83
N LEU A 125 -19.18 -4.72 9.21
CA LEU A 125 -19.98 -3.75 9.98
C LEU A 125 -19.42 -3.48 11.39
N MET A 126 -18.78 -4.45 12.03
CA MET A 126 -18.10 -4.25 13.32
C MET A 126 -16.78 -3.45 13.21
N MET A 127 -16.29 -3.16 12.01
CA MET A 127 -15.06 -2.37 11.80
C MET A 127 -15.34 -0.87 11.56
N ILE A 128 -16.60 -0.47 11.41
CA ILE A 128 -17.02 0.92 11.18
C ILE A 128 -17.54 1.57 12.48
N VAL A 129 -17.44 0.90 13.63
CA VAL A 129 -17.82 1.42 14.95
C VAL A 129 -16.67 1.29 15.94
#